data_AF-A0A1V6I8E2-F1
#
_entry.id   AF-A0A1V6I8E2-F1
#
_cell.length_a   1.000
_cell.length_b   1.000
_cell.length_c   1.000
_cell.angle_alpha   90.00
_cell.angle_beta   90.00
_cell.angle_gamma   90.00
#
_symmetry.space_group_name_H-M   'P 1'
#
loop_
_entity.id
_entity.type
_entity.pdbx_description
1 polymer ?
#
loop_
_entity_poly.entity_id
_entity_poly.type
_entity_poly.pdbx_seq_one_letter_code
_entity_poly.pdbx_strand_id
1 'polypeptide(L)'
;MKIKFIALFLIFLGISFLEANAQDKGKPKYYHKELNVDSIAKQISDPLYVFPQVNIYPQKAFKNARERRRYDKLVNNFKKVYPYVLELSATYNNIEDSLKNFPNDKYREVYVKGREKQLMKYYRPILSRFTLSQGVLMVKLLNRESGSTAYDIIKELKGNVNAFFWQTFAVLFGNNLKREYDAAGKDYDIEILVMRYHDGYL
;
A
#
# COMPACT_ATOMS: atom_id res chain seq x y z
N MET A 1 38.92 33.81 6.66
CA MET A 1 37.84 33.08 5.95
C MET A 1 37.73 31.58 6.24
N LYS A 2 38.63 30.93 7.00
CA LYS A 2 38.62 29.47 7.18
C LYS A 2 37.90 28.93 8.44
N ILE A 3 37.60 29.77 9.43
CA ILE A 3 37.01 29.34 10.72
C ILE A 3 35.48 29.20 10.65
N LYS A 4 34.78 29.97 9.80
CA LYS A 4 33.33 29.86 9.62
C LYS A 4 32.89 28.57 8.90
N PHE A 5 33.77 27.95 8.11
CA PHE A 5 33.48 26.70 7.40
C PHE A 5 33.58 25.47 8.32
N ILE A 6 34.47 25.50 9.32
CA ILE A 6 34.66 24.42 10.29
C ILE A 6 33.49 24.36 11.28
N ALA A 7 32.95 25.52 11.68
CA ALA A 7 31.75 25.58 12.53
C ALA A 7 30.50 25.01 11.82
N LEU A 8 30.36 25.22 10.50
CA LEU A 8 29.24 24.68 9.72
C LEU A 8 29.36 23.16 9.51
N PHE A 9 30.58 22.64 9.40
CA PHE A 9 30.86 21.21 9.23
C PHE A 9 30.64 20.41 10.52
N LEU A 10 30.91 21.01 11.70
CA LEU A 10 30.64 20.40 13.00
C LEU A 10 29.15 20.34 13.35
N ILE A 11 28.35 21.29 12.86
CA ILE A 11 26.88 21.24 13.01
C ILE A 11 26.27 20.13 12.13
N PHE A 12 26.90 19.79 11.00
CA PHE A 12 26.45 18.70 10.13
C PHE A 12 26.81 17.30 10.67
N LEU A 13 27.94 17.18 11.38
CA LEU A 13 28.35 15.93 12.05
C LEU A 13 27.51 15.60 13.29
N GLY A 14 26.95 16.59 13.97
CA GLY A 14 26.12 16.40 15.18
C GLY A 14 24.73 15.78 14.94
N ILE A 15 24.27 15.69 13.69
CA ILE A 15 22.94 15.14 13.35
C ILE A 15 23.01 13.63 13.02
N SER A 16 24.20 13.04 12.93
CA SER A 16 24.38 11.63 12.51
C SER A 16 24.20 10.59 13.64
N PHE A 17 23.77 11.00 14.84
CA PHE A 17 23.56 10.11 15.99
C PHE A 17 22.11 10.04 16.48
N LEU A 18 21.13 10.40 15.65
CA LEU A 18 19.78 9.90 15.84
C LEU A 18 19.75 8.48 15.29
N GLU A 19 19.76 7.51 16.19
CA GLU A 19 19.43 6.13 15.91
C GLU A 19 18.23 6.11 14.95
N ALA A 20 18.52 5.74 13.71
CA ALA A 20 17.50 5.35 12.76
C ALA A 20 16.92 4.04 13.31
N ASN A 21 15.97 4.18 14.22
CA ASN A 21 14.94 3.18 14.42
C ASN A 21 14.25 3.07 13.06
N ALA A 22 14.79 2.23 12.18
CA ALA A 22 14.04 1.66 11.10
C ALA A 22 12.82 1.06 11.79
N GLN A 23 11.70 1.77 11.69
CA GLN A 23 10.43 1.24 12.14
C GLN A 23 10.27 -0.05 11.34
N ASP A 24 10.50 -1.18 12.01
CA ASP A 24 9.97 -2.44 11.58
C ASP A 24 8.46 -2.22 11.57
N LYS A 25 7.97 -1.72 10.44
CA LYS A 25 6.56 -1.58 10.16
C LYS A 25 6.10 -3.01 10.00
N GLY A 26 5.87 -3.65 11.14
CA GLY A 26 5.29 -4.98 11.21
C GLY A 26 4.13 -5.00 10.23
N LYS A 27 4.14 -6.01 9.37
CA LYS A 27 3.13 -6.20 8.33
C LYS A 27 1.74 -5.87 8.93
N PRO A 28 0.88 -5.09 8.24
CA PRO A 28 -0.42 -4.72 8.79
C PRO A 28 -1.15 -5.96 9.28
N LYS A 29 -1.90 -5.83 10.38
CA LYS A 29 -2.55 -6.92 11.16
C LYS A 29 -3.41 -7.89 10.31
N TYR A 30 -3.72 -7.52 9.07
CA TYR A 30 -4.48 -8.30 8.10
C TYR A 30 -3.64 -9.27 7.25
N TYR A 31 -2.31 -9.28 7.38
CA TYR A 31 -1.49 -10.37 6.84
C TYR A 31 -1.88 -11.68 7.52
N HIS A 32 -2.38 -12.63 6.73
CA HIS A 32 -2.68 -13.96 7.23
C HIS A 32 -1.37 -14.65 7.60
N LYS A 33 -1.27 -15.07 8.86
CA LYS A 33 -0.19 -15.91 9.33
C LYS A 33 -0.42 -17.29 8.71
N GLU A 34 0.42 -17.70 7.78
CA GLU A 34 0.32 -19.03 7.18
C GLU A 34 0.46 -20.08 8.28
N LEU A 35 -0.52 -20.99 8.35
CA LEU A 35 -0.47 -22.15 9.24
C LEU A 35 0.54 -23.14 8.66
N ASN A 36 1.57 -23.52 9.44
CA ASN A 36 2.50 -24.57 9.06
C ASN A 36 1.87 -25.95 9.33
N VAL A 37 0.96 -26.34 8.44
CA VAL A 37 0.16 -27.58 8.53
C VAL A 37 1.08 -28.80 8.62
N ASP A 38 2.19 -28.81 7.89
CA ASP A 38 3.16 -29.91 7.86
C ASP A 38 3.80 -30.19 9.22
N SER A 39 4.09 -29.14 9.99
CA SER A 39 4.67 -29.28 11.33
C SER A 39 3.65 -29.80 12.33
N ILE A 40 2.38 -29.39 12.19
CA ILE A 40 1.27 -29.83 13.03
C ILE A 40 0.96 -31.31 12.76
N ALA A 41 0.86 -31.69 11.48
CA ALA A 41 0.55 -33.06 11.06
C ALA A 41 1.58 -34.09 11.54
N LYS A 42 2.85 -33.71 11.68
CA LYS A 42 3.92 -34.59 12.19
C LYS A 42 3.86 -34.83 13.70
N GLN A 43 3.15 -34.00 14.46
CA GLN A 43 3.11 -34.07 15.94
C GLN A 43 1.87 -34.77 16.49
N ILE A 44 0.93 -35.19 15.64
CA ILE A 44 -0.34 -35.81 16.02
C ILE A 44 -0.49 -37.19 15.37
N SER A 45 -1.05 -38.15 16.11
CA SER A 45 -1.34 -39.51 15.58
C SER A 45 -2.67 -39.60 14.86
N ASP A 46 -3.57 -38.64 15.10
CA ASP A 46 -4.93 -38.64 14.59
C ASP A 46 -5.04 -37.89 13.26
N PRO A 47 -6.03 -38.22 12.41
CA PRO A 47 -6.26 -37.50 11.15
C PRO A 47 -6.51 -36.00 11.37
N LEU A 48 -5.70 -35.15 10.73
CA LEU A 48 -5.87 -33.71 10.76
C LEU A 48 -6.89 -33.27 9.69
N TYR A 49 -8.01 -32.72 10.15
CA TYR A 49 -8.98 -32.08 9.27
C TYR A 49 -8.81 -30.56 9.32
N VAL A 50 -8.30 -29.97 8.24
CA VAL A 50 -8.21 -28.51 8.09
C VAL A 50 -9.44 -28.06 7.30
N PHE A 51 -10.35 -27.37 7.98
CA PHE A 51 -11.48 -26.72 7.32
C PHE A 51 -11.08 -25.31 6.90
N PRO A 52 -11.47 -24.86 5.70
CA PRO A 52 -11.30 -23.46 5.34
C PRO A 52 -12.13 -22.60 6.30
N GLN A 53 -11.55 -21.48 6.74
CA GLN A 53 -12.32 -20.47 7.46
C GLN A 53 -13.41 -19.93 6.52
N VAL A 54 -14.67 -19.96 6.96
CA VAL A 54 -15.79 -19.38 6.22
C VAL A 54 -16.21 -18.09 6.90
N ASN A 55 -15.97 -16.96 6.24
CA ASN A 55 -16.44 -15.66 6.71
C ASN A 55 -17.86 -15.41 6.20
N ILE A 56 -18.80 -15.18 7.11
CA ILE A 56 -20.19 -14.86 6.77
C ILE A 56 -20.37 -13.34 6.82
N TYR A 57 -20.60 -12.74 5.65
CA TYR A 57 -20.84 -11.30 5.53
C TYR A 57 -22.34 -11.01 5.57
N PRO A 58 -22.85 -10.25 6.56
CA PRO A 58 -24.26 -9.87 6.57
C PRO A 58 -24.58 -8.99 5.35
N GLN A 59 -25.81 -9.10 4.84
CA GLN A 59 -26.27 -8.18 3.81
C GLN A 59 -26.29 -6.76 4.38
N LYS A 60 -25.62 -5.82 3.69
CA LYS A 60 -25.59 -4.44 4.11
C LYS A 60 -26.99 -3.81 4.00
N ALA A 61 -27.54 -3.39 5.14
CA ALA A 61 -28.75 -2.57 5.16
C ALA A 61 -28.38 -1.13 4.77
N PHE A 62 -29.17 -0.53 3.87
CA PHE A 62 -28.97 0.85 3.43
C PHE A 62 -30.08 1.73 3.99
N LYS A 63 -29.71 2.87 4.56
CA LYS A 63 -30.66 3.87 5.08
C LYS A 63 -31.50 4.49 3.99
N ASN A 64 -30.94 4.65 2.79
CA ASN A 64 -31.62 5.23 1.64
C ASN A 64 -30.98 4.84 0.29
N ALA A 65 -31.66 5.19 -0.81
CA ALA A 65 -31.18 4.94 -2.16
C ALA A 65 -29.84 5.63 -2.47
N ARG A 66 -29.53 6.77 -1.84
CA ARG A 66 -28.27 7.50 -2.04
C ARG A 66 -27.09 6.73 -1.45
N GLU A 67 -27.26 6.12 -0.27
CA GLU A 67 -26.26 5.28 0.36
C GLU A 67 -26.00 4.02 -0.47
N ARG A 68 -27.07 3.35 -0.93
CA ARG A 68 -26.96 2.21 -1.85
C ARG A 68 -26.16 2.56 -3.10
N ARG A 69 -26.52 3.65 -3.80
CA ARG A 69 -25.77 4.12 -4.99
C ARG A 69 -24.30 4.42 -4.69
N ARG A 70 -23.99 4.97 -3.51
CA ARG A 70 -22.60 5.23 -3.09
C ARG A 70 -21.82 3.94 -2.92
N TYR A 71 -22.43 2.95 -2.26
CA TYR A 71 -21.83 1.64 -2.07
C TYR A 71 -21.66 0.89 -3.40
N ASP A 72 -22.66 0.90 -4.27
CA ASP A 72 -22.57 0.27 -5.60
C ASP A 72 -21.44 0.89 -6.43
N LYS A 73 -21.27 2.22 -6.37
CA LYS A 73 -20.13 2.91 -6.99
C LYS A 73 -18.80 2.46 -6.37
N LEU A 74 -18.73 2.29 -5.06
CA LEU A 74 -17.54 1.77 -4.39
C LEU A 74 -17.19 0.36 -4.87
N VAL A 75 -18.16 -0.55 -4.91
CA VAL A 75 -17.97 -1.93 -5.40
C VAL A 75 -17.45 -1.93 -6.84
N ASN A 76 -18.08 -1.16 -7.73
CA ASN A 76 -17.66 -1.06 -9.12
C ASN A 76 -16.25 -0.48 -9.27
N ASN A 77 -15.90 0.53 -8.48
CA ASN A 77 -14.55 1.06 -8.45
C ASN A 77 -13.55 0.04 -7.89
N PHE A 78 -13.90 -0.68 -6.84
CA PHE A 78 -13.08 -1.71 -6.22
C PHE A 78 -12.73 -2.81 -7.21
N LYS A 79 -13.72 -3.38 -7.90
CA LYS A 79 -13.48 -4.43 -8.92
C LYS A 79 -12.54 -3.99 -10.04
N LYS A 80 -12.55 -2.70 -10.40
CA LYS A 80 -11.66 -2.13 -11.42
C LYS A 80 -10.26 -1.83 -10.88
N VAL A 81 -10.15 -1.38 -9.64
CA VAL A 81 -8.91 -0.83 -9.09
C VAL A 81 -8.08 -1.90 -8.38
N TYR A 82 -8.71 -2.79 -7.63
CA TYR A 82 -8.03 -3.72 -6.74
C TYR A 82 -7.04 -4.68 -7.45
N PRO A 83 -7.33 -5.21 -8.66
CA PRO A 83 -6.37 -6.03 -9.38
C PRO A 83 -5.03 -5.31 -9.64
N TYR A 84 -5.07 -4.02 -9.97
CA TYR A 84 -3.85 -3.22 -10.17
C TYR A 84 -3.11 -2.95 -8.86
N VAL A 85 -3.82 -2.87 -7.73
CA VAL A 85 -3.22 -2.72 -6.40
C VAL A 85 -2.41 -3.97 -6.05
N LEU A 86 -2.99 -5.16 -6.26
CA LEU A 86 -2.31 -6.42 -6.00
C LEU A 86 -1.03 -6.56 -6.83
N GLU A 87 -1.11 -6.25 -8.13
CA GLU A 87 0.04 -6.28 -9.03
C GLU A 87 1.15 -5.31 -8.59
N LEU A 88 0.77 -4.08 -8.22
CA LEU A 88 1.72 -3.07 -7.73
C LEU A 88 2.35 -3.46 -6.40
N SER A 89 1.57 -3.97 -5.46
CA SER A 89 2.06 -4.42 -4.15
C SER A 89 3.04 -5.58 -4.31
N ALA A 90 2.72 -6.56 -5.14
CA ALA A 90 3.63 -7.65 -5.47
C ALA A 90 4.93 -7.15 -6.13
N THR A 91 4.82 -6.23 -7.10
CA THR A 91 5.99 -5.67 -7.77
C THR A 91 6.87 -4.87 -6.81
N TYR A 92 6.26 -4.14 -5.87
CA TYR A 92 6.97 -3.40 -4.85
C TYR A 92 7.73 -4.33 -3.89
N ASN A 93 7.07 -5.37 -3.37
CA ASN A 93 7.70 -6.36 -2.50
C ASN A 93 8.90 -7.03 -3.19
N ASN A 94 8.76 -7.36 -4.48
CA ASN A 94 9.86 -7.91 -5.28
C ASN A 94 11.06 -6.94 -5.40
N ILE A 95 10.78 -5.63 -5.51
CA ILE A 95 11.83 -4.60 -5.53
C ILE A 95 12.50 -4.54 -4.16
N GLU A 96 11.74 -4.47 -3.06
CA GLU A 96 12.29 -4.46 -1.69
C GLU A 96 13.16 -5.69 -1.42
N ASP A 97 12.71 -6.89 -1.81
CA ASP A 97 13.47 -8.12 -1.65
C ASP A 97 14.74 -8.12 -2.48
N SER A 98 14.70 -7.58 -3.70
CA SER A 98 15.88 -7.40 -4.53
C SER A 98 16.90 -6.48 -3.85
N LEU A 99 16.43 -5.40 -3.22
CA LEU A 99 17.27 -4.40 -2.55
C LEU A 99 18.06 -4.91 -1.35
N LYS A 100 17.59 -5.99 -0.71
CA LYS A 100 18.30 -6.66 0.40
C LYS A 100 19.63 -7.27 -0.05
N ASN A 101 19.76 -7.61 -1.33
CA ASN A 101 20.94 -8.28 -1.90
C ASN A 101 21.98 -7.32 -2.50
N PHE A 102 21.74 -5.99 -2.46
CA PHE A 102 22.68 -5.03 -3.04
C PHE A 102 23.81 -4.68 -2.07
N PRO A 103 25.08 -4.70 -2.52
CA PRO A 103 26.24 -4.50 -1.65
C PRO A 103 26.55 -3.02 -1.35
N ASN A 104 26.01 -2.07 -2.11
CA ASN A 104 26.30 -0.64 -1.96
C ASN A 104 25.09 0.22 -2.37
N ASP A 105 24.89 1.32 -1.64
CA ASP A 105 23.80 2.29 -1.82
C ASP A 105 23.77 2.91 -3.22
N LYS A 106 24.91 3.12 -3.88
CA LYS A 106 24.94 3.67 -5.25
C LYS A 106 24.23 2.75 -6.27
N TYR A 107 24.44 1.44 -6.18
CA TYR A 107 23.78 0.49 -7.08
C TYR A 107 22.30 0.31 -6.74
N ARG A 108 21.97 0.37 -5.44
CA ARG A 108 20.59 0.41 -4.95
C ARG A 108 19.83 1.61 -5.53
N GLU A 109 20.41 2.81 -5.49
CA GLU A 109 19.79 4.01 -6.03
C GLU A 109 19.54 3.92 -7.54
N VAL A 110 20.54 3.44 -8.31
CA VAL A 110 20.39 3.25 -9.76
C VAL A 110 19.31 2.22 -10.09
N TYR A 111 19.27 1.11 -9.35
CA TYR A 111 18.26 0.07 -9.51
C TYR A 111 16.85 0.60 -9.22
N VAL A 112 16.66 1.26 -8.06
CA VAL A 112 15.38 1.86 -7.65
C VAL A 112 14.88 2.83 -8.72
N LYS A 113 15.71 3.80 -9.14
CA LYS A 113 15.35 4.76 -10.19
C LYS A 113 14.97 4.10 -11.50
N GLY A 114 15.68 3.03 -11.88
CA GLY A 114 15.36 2.23 -13.07
C GLY A 114 13.99 1.56 -12.98
N ARG A 115 13.69 0.96 -11.83
CA ARG A 115 12.41 0.28 -11.57
C ARG A 115 11.24 1.26 -11.45
N GLU A 116 11.43 2.38 -10.76
CA GLU A 116 10.47 3.49 -10.69
C GLU A 116 10.11 3.99 -12.09
N LYS A 117 11.10 4.23 -12.95
CA LYS A 117 10.86 4.65 -14.34
C LYS A 117 10.08 3.62 -15.16
N GLN A 118 10.32 2.33 -14.95
CA GLN A 118 9.59 1.26 -15.62
C GLN A 118 8.13 1.18 -15.13
N LEU A 119 7.93 1.16 -13.82
CA LEU A 119 6.61 1.23 -13.17
C LEU A 119 5.84 2.45 -13.66
N MET A 120 6.49 3.61 -13.69
CA MET A 120 5.95 4.85 -14.20
C MET A 120 5.43 4.71 -15.62
N LYS A 121 6.26 4.17 -16.53
CA LYS A 121 5.90 4.01 -17.94
C LYS A 121 4.68 3.13 -18.13
N TYR A 122 4.56 2.08 -17.31
CA TYR A 122 3.45 1.13 -17.39
C TYR A 122 2.15 1.66 -16.76
N TYR A 123 2.21 2.16 -15.51
CA TYR A 123 1.01 2.53 -14.76
C TYR A 123 0.48 3.92 -15.08
N ARG A 124 1.31 4.86 -15.55
CA ARG A 124 0.87 6.20 -15.90
C ARG A 124 -0.32 6.26 -16.86
N PRO A 125 -0.34 5.54 -18.01
CA PRO A 125 -1.51 5.54 -18.89
C PRO A 125 -2.75 4.94 -18.20
N ILE A 126 -2.58 3.94 -17.34
CA ILE A 126 -3.68 3.32 -16.58
C ILE A 126 -4.29 4.35 -15.60
N LEU A 127 -3.43 4.97 -14.79
CA LEU A 127 -3.81 5.97 -13.80
C LEU A 127 -4.44 7.22 -14.44
N SER A 128 -3.99 7.59 -15.63
CA SER A 128 -4.58 8.72 -16.37
C SER A 128 -6.05 8.50 -16.76
N ARG A 129 -6.48 7.23 -16.86
CA ARG A 129 -7.86 6.85 -17.18
C ARG A 129 -8.74 6.71 -15.93
N PHE A 130 -8.14 6.72 -14.75
CA PHE A 130 -8.89 6.58 -13.51
C PHE A 130 -9.65 7.85 -13.21
N THR A 131 -10.91 7.69 -12.81
CA THR A 131 -11.64 8.78 -12.16
C THR A 131 -10.97 9.12 -10.84
N LEU A 132 -11.20 10.33 -10.36
CA LEU A 132 -10.69 10.77 -9.07
C LEU A 132 -11.03 9.78 -7.94
N SER A 133 -12.27 9.28 -7.89
CA SER A 133 -12.69 8.31 -6.87
C SER A 133 -11.96 6.97 -6.95
N GLN A 134 -11.54 6.55 -8.15
CA GLN A 134 -10.78 5.32 -8.36
C GLN A 134 -9.33 5.50 -7.94
N GLY A 135 -8.72 6.64 -8.30
CA GLY A 135 -7.38 6.98 -7.81
C GLY A 135 -7.32 6.98 -6.30
N VAL A 136 -8.23 7.69 -5.63
CA VAL A 136 -8.28 7.76 -4.15
C VAL A 136 -8.42 6.37 -3.53
N LEU A 137 -9.29 5.53 -4.10
CA LEU A 137 -9.45 4.15 -3.64
C LEU A 137 -8.16 3.34 -3.80
N MET A 138 -7.47 3.48 -4.93
CA MET A 138 -6.21 2.78 -5.20
C MET A 138 -5.16 3.08 -4.14
N VAL A 139 -5.01 4.34 -3.74
CA VAL A 139 -4.00 4.73 -2.75
C VAL A 139 -4.33 4.20 -1.36
N LYS A 140 -5.61 4.21 -0.98
CA LYS A 140 -6.05 3.57 0.26
C LYS A 140 -5.72 2.08 0.27
N LEU A 141 -6.03 1.39 -0.82
CA LEU A 141 -5.77 -0.04 -0.96
C LEU A 141 -4.28 -0.36 -1.01
N LEU A 142 -3.46 0.43 -1.71
CA LEU A 142 -2.00 0.26 -1.66
C LEU A 142 -1.46 0.47 -0.25
N ASN A 143 -1.91 1.51 0.47
CA ASN A 143 -1.54 1.72 1.86
C ASN A 143 -1.96 0.54 2.75
N ARG A 144 -3.11 -0.08 2.46
CA ARG A 144 -3.59 -1.31 3.13
C ARG A 144 -2.68 -2.51 2.86
N GLU A 145 -2.27 -2.73 1.61
CA GLU A 145 -1.48 -3.92 1.24
C GLU A 145 0.00 -3.81 1.64
N SER A 146 0.63 -2.64 1.43
CA SER A 146 2.08 -2.48 1.64
C SER A 146 2.46 -1.86 2.99
N GLY A 147 1.59 -1.07 3.64
CA GLY A 147 1.92 -0.35 4.89
C GLY A 147 3.04 0.71 4.78
N SER A 148 3.85 0.67 3.72
CA SER A 148 4.81 1.66 3.28
C SER A 148 4.29 2.44 2.06
N THR A 149 4.92 3.58 1.79
CA THR A 149 4.41 4.74 1.06
C THR A 149 4.09 4.47 -0.41
N ALA A 150 2.89 3.95 -0.65
CA ALA A 150 2.14 4.15 -1.90
C ALA A 150 2.19 5.61 -2.37
N TYR A 151 2.26 6.53 -1.42
CA TYR A 151 2.43 7.96 -1.65
C TYR A 151 3.76 8.34 -2.31
N ASP A 152 4.88 7.69 -2.02
CA ASP A 152 6.18 8.05 -2.61
C ASP A 152 6.24 7.61 -4.07
N ILE A 153 5.77 6.38 -4.34
CA ILE A 153 5.55 5.86 -5.70
C ILE A 153 4.65 6.81 -6.49
N ILE A 154 3.61 7.34 -5.85
CA ILE A 154 2.63 8.20 -6.48
C ILE A 154 3.14 9.62 -6.65
N LYS A 155 3.87 10.18 -5.69
CA LYS A 155 4.47 11.52 -5.75
C LYS A 155 5.46 11.66 -6.92
N GLU A 156 6.10 10.58 -7.35
CA GLU A 156 6.96 10.55 -8.54
C GLU A 156 6.18 10.52 -9.86
N LEU A 157 4.89 10.18 -9.86
CA LEU A 157 4.04 10.15 -11.07
C LEU A 157 3.63 11.54 -11.59
N LYS A 158 4.12 12.61 -10.96
CA LYS A 158 3.78 14.02 -11.22
C LYS A 158 3.95 14.49 -12.67
N GLY A 159 4.71 13.79 -13.52
CA GLY A 159 5.10 14.31 -14.83
C GLY A 159 3.95 14.64 -15.81
N ASN A 160 3.00 13.72 -16.09
CA ASN A 160 1.95 13.91 -17.12
C ASN A 160 0.60 13.30 -16.71
N VAL A 161 0.35 13.10 -15.41
CA VAL A 161 -1.00 12.77 -14.92
C VAL A 161 -1.72 14.10 -14.62
N ASN A 162 -3.03 14.17 -14.88
CA ASN A 162 -3.84 15.39 -14.77
C ASN A 162 -3.54 16.18 -13.48
N ALA A 163 -3.20 17.47 -13.59
CA ALA A 163 -2.90 18.33 -12.44
C ALA A 163 -4.06 18.39 -11.43
N PHE A 164 -5.30 18.26 -11.88
CA PHE A 164 -6.49 18.18 -11.02
C PHE A 164 -6.51 16.92 -10.15
N PHE A 165 -6.02 15.80 -10.68
CA PHE A 165 -5.82 14.56 -9.92
C PHE A 165 -4.83 14.81 -8.79
N TRP A 166 -3.68 15.43 -9.08
CA TRP A 166 -2.65 15.77 -8.09
C TRP A 166 -3.11 16.75 -7.02
N GLN A 167 -3.84 17.80 -7.40
CA GLN A 167 -4.37 18.76 -6.45
C GLN A 167 -5.34 18.09 -5.48
N THR A 168 -6.21 17.23 -6.00
CA THR A 168 -7.16 16.52 -5.13
C THR A 168 -6.45 15.53 -4.22
N PHE A 169 -5.41 14.85 -4.70
CA PHE A 169 -4.54 14.05 -3.86
C PHE A 169 -3.85 14.87 -2.78
N ALA A 170 -3.26 16.01 -3.11
CA ALA A 170 -2.61 16.88 -2.13
C ALA A 170 -3.59 17.42 -1.06
N VAL A 171 -4.85 17.66 -1.41
CA VAL A 171 -5.88 18.09 -0.45
C VAL A 171 -6.34 16.92 0.44
N LEU A 172 -6.58 15.75 -0.14
CA LEU A 172 -6.99 14.56 0.61
C LEU A 172 -5.89 14.00 1.51
N PHE A 173 -4.63 14.17 1.09
CA PHE A 173 -3.43 13.75 1.79
C PHE A 173 -2.61 14.97 2.26
N GLY A 174 -3.27 16.08 2.62
CA GLY A 174 -2.64 17.35 3.06
C GLY A 174 -1.82 17.23 4.35
N ASN A 175 -2.00 18.08 5.36
CA ASN A 175 -1.18 18.08 6.60
C ASN A 175 -1.07 16.73 7.37
N ASN A 176 -1.73 15.67 6.91
CA ASN A 176 -1.49 14.32 7.38
C ASN A 176 -1.34 13.34 6.19
N LEU A 177 -0.17 13.37 5.57
CA LEU A 177 0.32 12.42 4.56
C LEU A 177 0.35 10.97 5.07
N LYS A 178 0.26 10.80 6.40
CA LYS A 178 0.11 9.53 7.10
C LYS A 178 -1.36 9.22 7.43
N ARG A 179 -2.33 9.59 6.57
CA ARG A 179 -3.68 9.05 6.75
C ARG A 179 -3.65 7.55 6.54
N GLU A 180 -3.47 6.86 7.65
CA GLU A 180 -3.55 5.42 7.74
C GLU A 180 -4.93 4.96 7.27
N TYR A 181 -4.89 3.81 6.59
CA TYR A 181 -6.08 3.08 6.20
C TYR A 181 -6.83 2.66 7.47
N ASP A 182 -8.09 3.08 7.58
CA ASP A 182 -8.88 2.90 8.81
C ASP A 182 -9.99 1.85 8.57
N ALA A 183 -9.57 0.59 8.66
CA ALA A 183 -10.41 -0.59 8.45
C ALA A 183 -11.57 -0.71 9.46
N ALA A 184 -11.44 -0.16 10.67
CA ALA A 184 -12.49 -0.24 11.69
C ALA A 184 -13.47 0.94 11.61
N GLY A 185 -13.07 2.06 11.03
CA GLY A 185 -13.88 3.25 10.87
C GLY A 185 -14.21 3.54 9.42
N LYS A 186 -13.59 4.59 8.87
CA LYS A 186 -14.04 5.22 7.61
C LYS A 186 -13.85 4.35 6.36
N ASP A 187 -12.95 3.37 6.42
CA ASP A 187 -12.58 2.48 5.31
C ASP A 187 -13.13 1.05 5.51
N TYR A 188 -14.01 0.84 6.51
CA TYR A 188 -14.63 -0.45 6.80
C TYR A 188 -15.26 -1.13 5.58
N ASP A 189 -16.04 -0.38 4.78
CA ASP A 189 -16.65 -0.93 3.57
C ASP A 189 -15.60 -1.41 2.56
N ILE A 190 -14.41 -0.78 2.52
CA ILE A 190 -13.32 -1.20 1.65
C ILE A 190 -12.72 -2.50 2.20
N GLU A 191 -12.52 -2.62 3.50
CA GLU A 191 -11.93 -3.81 4.12
C GLU A 191 -12.84 -5.03 3.91
N ILE A 192 -14.15 -4.86 4.06
CA ILE A 192 -15.13 -5.92 3.75
C ILE A 192 -15.02 -6.36 2.28
N LEU A 193 -14.80 -5.43 1.34
CA LEU A 193 -14.61 -5.80 -0.06
C LEU A 193 -13.29 -6.55 -0.30
N VAL A 194 -12.21 -6.17 0.39
CA VAL A 194 -10.94 -6.90 0.35
C VAL A 194 -11.11 -8.32 0.87
N MET A 195 -11.70 -8.50 2.05
CA MET A 195 -11.93 -9.83 2.62
C MET A 195 -12.82 -10.68 1.72
N ARG A 196 -13.92 -10.11 1.19
CA ARG A 196 -14.80 -10.79 0.23
C ARG A 196 -14.09 -11.18 -1.06
N TYR A 197 -13.14 -10.38 -1.53
CA TYR A 197 -12.36 -10.70 -2.72
C TYR A 197 -11.45 -11.90 -2.48
N HIS A 198 -10.73 -11.92 -1.35
CA HIS A 198 -9.88 -13.06 -0.97
C HIS A 198 -10.66 -14.34 -0.74
N ASP A 199 -11.88 -14.24 -0.22
CA ASP A 199 -12.78 -15.38 -0.01
C ASP A 199 -13.52 -15.82 -1.30
N GLY A 200 -13.28 -15.15 -2.44
CA GLY A 200 -13.86 -15.54 -3.74
C GLY A 200 -15.30 -15.10 -3.99
N TYR A 201 -15.83 -14.13 -3.23
CA TYR A 201 -17.21 -13.63 -3.38
C TYR A 201 -17.38 -12.48 -4.41
N LEU A 202 -16.31 -12.01 -5.07
CA LEU A 202 -16.32 -10.79 -5.90
C LEU A 202 -15.75 -10.95 -7.31
#